data_AF-A0A1Y5TSB4-F1
#
_entry.id   AF-A0A1Y5TSB4-F1
#
_cell.length_a   1.000
_cell.length_b   1.000
_cell.length_c   1.000
_cell.angle_alpha   90.00
_cell.angle_beta   90.00
_cell.angle_gamma   90.00
#
_symmetry.space_group_name_H-M   'P 1'
#
loop_
_entity.id
_entity.type
_entity.pdbx_description
1 polymer ?
#
loop_
_entity_poly.entity_id
_entity_poly.type
_entity_poly.pdbx_seq_one_letter_code
_entity_poly.pdbx_strand_id
1 'polypeptide(L)'
;MTKTGRRKSERSIRGKLNSLGRPPVWQRENLCRFWRSVAAGYSSEVSAIKAGVSVPVGHRWFRSSGGMPPTHLSPSATALTR
;
A
#
# COMPACT_ATOMS: atom_id res chain seq x y z
N MET A 1 16.64 28.27 22.96
CA MET A 1 15.90 27.06 22.56
C MET A 1 14.77 26.83 23.56
N THR A 2 13.54 27.18 23.21
CA THR A 2 12.37 27.04 24.10
C THR A 2 12.08 25.56 24.32
N LYS A 3 12.16 25.10 25.57
CA LYS A 3 11.91 23.70 25.94
C LYS A 3 10.40 23.44 25.78
N THR A 4 10.01 22.74 24.72
CA THR A 4 8.62 22.28 24.54
C THR A 4 8.18 21.54 25.80
N GLY A 5 7.03 21.94 26.36
CA GLY A 5 6.54 21.43 27.63
C GLY A 5 6.51 19.90 27.71
N ARG A 6 6.84 19.38 28.90
CA ARG A 6 6.95 17.95 29.21
C ARG A 6 5.66 17.21 28.82
N ARG A 7 5.73 16.29 27.86
CA ARG A 7 4.53 15.55 27.40
C ARG A 7 4.03 14.62 28.49
N LYS A 8 2.70 14.52 28.68
CA LYS A 8 2.10 13.63 29.70
C LYS A 8 2.55 12.17 29.56
N SER A 9 2.87 11.72 28.35
CA SER A 9 3.40 10.37 28.08
C SER A 9 4.72 10.07 28.78
N GLU A 10 5.52 11.09 29.09
CA GLU A 10 6.80 10.93 29.81
C GLU A 10 6.61 10.56 31.28
N ARG A 11 5.40 10.71 31.83
CA ARG A 11 5.04 10.20 33.15
C ARG A 11 4.64 8.72 33.13
N SER A 12 4.48 8.12 31.96
CA SER A 12 4.10 6.72 31.86
C SER A 12 5.28 5.82 32.19
N ILE A 13 5.04 4.85 33.06
CA ILE A 13 6.01 3.82 33.44
C ILE A 13 6.09 2.70 32.37
N ARG A 14 5.14 2.68 31.42
CA ARG A 14 5.17 1.74 30.29
C ARG A 14 6.28 2.11 29.31
N GLY A 15 6.98 1.09 28.81
CA GLY A 15 7.89 1.23 27.68
C GLY A 15 7.18 1.83 26.46
N LYS A 16 7.93 2.57 25.64
CA LYS A 16 7.39 3.22 24.44
C LYS A 16 6.85 2.14 23.49
N LEU A 17 5.54 2.16 23.23
CA LEU A 17 4.94 1.28 22.23
C LEU A 17 5.23 1.83 20.84
N ASN A 18 5.99 1.07 20.05
CA ASN A 18 6.16 1.34 18.63
C ASN A 18 4.94 0.76 17.90
N SER A 19 4.23 1.57 17.12
CA SER A 19 3.26 1.02 16.17
C SER A 19 4.02 0.14 15.17
N LEU A 20 3.46 -1.02 14.79
CA LEU A 20 4.01 -1.87 13.71
C LEU A 20 4.17 -1.15 12.35
N GLY A 21 3.66 0.08 12.23
CA GLY A 21 3.83 0.93 11.06
C GLY A 21 2.73 0.73 10.03
N ARG A 22 2.93 1.34 8.85
CA ARG A 22 2.01 1.29 7.70
C ARG A 22 1.75 -0.18 7.30
N PRO A 23 0.51 -0.56 6.97
CA PRO A 23 0.21 -1.91 6.48
C PRO A 23 1.17 -2.32 5.36
N PRO A 24 1.53 -3.61 5.28
CA PRO A 24 2.86 -3.97 4.82
C PRO A 24 3.01 -3.77 3.31
N VAL A 25 4.25 -3.52 2.89
CA VAL A 25 4.62 -3.29 1.49
C VAL A 25 4.41 -4.53 0.61
N TRP A 26 4.28 -5.73 1.20
CA TRP A 26 4.01 -7.00 0.48
C TRP A 26 2.82 -6.96 -0.50
N GLN A 27 1.78 -6.19 -0.18
CA GLN A 27 0.61 -6.05 -1.07
C GLN A 27 0.87 -5.11 -2.24
N ARG A 28 1.88 -4.23 -2.15
CA ARG A 28 2.22 -3.27 -3.21
C ARG A 28 2.59 -3.99 -4.49
N GLU A 29 3.39 -5.05 -4.41
CA GLU A 29 3.78 -5.82 -5.59
C GLU A 29 2.57 -6.46 -6.27
N ASN A 30 1.67 -7.06 -5.48
CA ASN A 30 0.43 -7.66 -6.00
C ASN A 30 -0.50 -6.60 -6.60
N LEU A 31 -0.69 -5.45 -5.96
CA LEU A 31 -1.44 -4.33 -6.55
C LEU A 31 -0.80 -3.85 -7.86
N CYS A 32 0.52 -3.68 -7.90
CA CYS A 32 1.22 -3.25 -9.11
C CYS A 32 1.06 -4.28 -10.23
N ARG A 33 1.19 -5.58 -9.95
CA ARG A 33 0.99 -6.66 -10.94
C ARG A 33 -0.46 -6.70 -11.44
N PHE A 34 -1.42 -6.54 -10.54
CA PHE A 34 -2.85 -6.47 -10.85
C PHE A 34 -3.13 -5.33 -11.82
N TRP A 35 -2.75 -4.10 -11.45
CA TRP A 35 -3.05 -2.92 -12.25
C TRP A 35 -2.27 -2.85 -13.56
N ARG A 36 -1.04 -3.41 -13.62
CA ARG A 36 -0.34 -3.62 -14.90
C ARG A 36 -1.09 -4.57 -15.83
N SER A 37 -1.71 -5.62 -15.28
CA SER A 37 -2.51 -6.57 -16.08
C SER A 37 -3.81 -5.90 -16.57
N VAL A 38 -4.49 -5.13 -15.73
CA VAL A 38 -5.67 -4.36 -16.15
C VAL A 38 -5.31 -3.35 -17.24
N ALA A 39 -4.19 -2.63 -17.10
CA ALA A 39 -3.70 -1.69 -18.11
C ALA A 39 -3.34 -2.37 -19.44
N ALA A 40 -2.96 -3.65 -19.41
CA ALA A 40 -2.73 -4.46 -20.62
C ALA A 40 -4.04 -4.99 -21.25
N GLY A 41 -5.21 -4.65 -20.71
CA GLY A 41 -6.53 -5.03 -21.24
C GLY A 41 -7.11 -6.32 -20.68
N TYR A 42 -6.51 -6.91 -19.63
CA TYR A 42 -7.05 -8.12 -19.01
C TYR A 42 -8.24 -7.82 -18.09
N SER A 43 -9.16 -8.78 -17.97
CA SER A 43 -10.27 -8.71 -17.02
C SER A 43 -9.78 -8.69 -15.56
N SER A 44 -10.64 -8.25 -14.64
CA SER A 44 -10.30 -8.23 -13.21
C SER A 44 -10.01 -9.63 -12.65
N GLU A 45 -10.66 -10.67 -13.17
CA GLU A 45 -10.40 -12.06 -12.77
C GLU A 45 -9.01 -12.52 -13.19
N VAL A 46 -8.67 -12.36 -14.47
CA VAL A 46 -7.35 -12.74 -15.00
C VAL A 46 -6.25 -11.92 -14.33
N SER A 47 -6.51 -10.64 -14.07
CA SER A 47 -5.57 -9.77 -13.37
C SER A 47 -5.36 -10.19 -11.90
N ALA A 48 -6.39 -10.70 -11.23
CA ALA A 48 -6.28 -11.24 -9.87
C ALA A 48 -5.37 -12.47 -9.82
N ILE A 49 -5.59 -13.41 -10.74
CA ILE A 49 -4.79 -14.63 -10.87
C ILE A 49 -3.32 -14.27 -11.14
N LYS A 50 -3.07 -13.35 -12.09
CA LYS A 50 -1.70 -12.85 -12.39
C LYS A 50 -1.03 -12.15 -11.22
N ALA A 51 -1.81 -11.51 -10.36
CA ALA A 51 -1.32 -10.86 -9.15
C ALA A 51 -1.14 -11.83 -7.96
N GLY A 52 -1.49 -13.11 -8.11
CA GLY A 52 -1.41 -14.11 -7.03
C GLY A 52 -2.41 -13.88 -5.91
N VAL A 53 -3.54 -13.23 -6.20
CA VAL A 53 -4.62 -12.99 -5.24
C VAL A 53 -5.90 -13.69 -5.68
N SER A 54 -6.81 -13.93 -4.73
CA SER A 54 -8.10 -14.52 -5.06
C SER A 54 -8.94 -13.58 -5.93
N VAL A 55 -9.71 -14.16 -6.84
CA VAL A 55 -10.66 -13.46 -7.72
C VAL A 55 -11.54 -12.43 -6.98
N PRO A 56 -12.20 -12.74 -5.84
CA PRO A 56 -13.01 -11.76 -5.12
C PRO A 56 -12.20 -10.56 -4.59
N VAL A 57 -10.91 -10.74 -4.29
CA VAL A 57 -10.02 -9.62 -3.91
C VAL A 57 -9.75 -8.72 -5.12
N GLY A 58 -9.48 -9.29 -6.29
CA GLY A 58 -9.30 -8.52 -7.52
C GLY A 58 -10.54 -7.72 -7.92
N HIS A 59 -11.73 -8.32 -7.83
CA HIS A 59 -12.99 -7.59 -8.03
C HIS A 59 -13.16 -6.44 -7.05
N ARG A 60 -12.84 -6.64 -5.76
CA ARG A 60 -12.89 -5.58 -4.75
C ARG A 60 -11.94 -4.45 -5.10
N TRP A 61 -10.70 -4.74 -5.49
CA TRP A 61 -9.73 -3.71 -5.89
C TRP A 61 -10.21 -2.90 -7.09
N PHE A 62 -10.72 -3.56 -8.12
CA PHE A 62 -11.24 -2.91 -9.31
C PHE A 62 -12.40 -1.97 -8.97
N ARG A 63 -13.40 -2.46 -8.21
CA ARG A 63 -14.57 -1.68 -7.82
C ARG A 63 -14.25 -0.55 -6.86
N SER A 64 -13.40 -0.81 -5.87
CA SER A 64 -13.04 0.19 -4.85
C SER A 64 -12.22 1.34 -5.43
N SER A 65 -11.53 1.11 -6.54
CA SER A 65 -10.70 2.12 -7.22
C SER A 65 -11.36 2.69 -8.49
N GLY A 66 -12.64 2.37 -8.74
CA GLY A 66 -13.38 2.88 -9.90
C GLY A 66 -12.82 2.42 -11.26
N GLY A 67 -12.15 1.27 -11.30
CA GLY A 67 -11.51 0.76 -12.52
C GLY A 67 -10.16 1.41 -12.87
N MET A 68 -9.60 2.25 -11.98
CA MET A 68 -8.32 2.93 -12.19
C MET A 68 -7.29 2.60 -11.09
N PRO A 69 -5.98 2.54 -11.41
CA PRO A 69 -4.95 2.31 -10.41
C PRO A 69 -4.85 3.48 -9.41
N PRO A 70 -4.73 3.20 -8.08
CA PRO A 70 -4.48 4.22 -7.08
C PRO A 70 -3.18 5.00 -7.33
N THR A 71 -3.20 6.33 -7.15
CA THR A 71 -2.07 7.24 -7.45
C THR A 71 -0.78 6.87 -6.71
N HIS A 72 -0.90 6.30 -5.51
CA HIS A 72 0.24 5.89 -4.68
C HIS A 72 0.99 4.67 -5.25
N LEU A 73 0.46 3.97 -6.25
CA LEU A 73 1.18 2.92 -6.98
C LEU A 73 2.17 3.47 -8.00
N SER A 74 2.03 4.75 -8.38
CA SER A 74 3.00 5.42 -9.22
C SER A 74 4.40 5.33 -8.60
N PRO A 75 5.47 5.16 -9.41
CA PRO A 75 6.84 5.34 -8.94
C PRO A 75 6.99 6.72 -8.29
N SER A 76 7.47 6.77 -7.05
CA SER A 76 7.67 8.04 -6.35
C SER A 76 8.88 8.82 -6.86
N ALA A 77 9.82 8.14 -7.51
CA ALA A 77 11.00 8.69 -8.15
C ALA A 77 11.50 7.69 -9.20
N THR A 78 12.19 8.20 -10.23
CA THR A 78 12.97 7.36 -11.14
C THR A 78 14.05 6.65 -10.33
N ALA A 79 14.17 5.33 -10.48
CA ALA A 79 15.27 4.61 -9.87
C ALA A 79 16.58 5.23 -10.37
N LEU A 80 17.44 5.68 -9.45
CA LEU A 80 18.82 6.03 -9.77
C LEU A 80 19.55 4.73 -10.06
N THR A 81 19.37 4.22 -11.27
CA THR A 81 20.09 3.05 -11.76
C THR A 81 21.53 3.50 -12.02
N ARG A 82 22.48 2.82 -11.36
CA ARG A 82 23.91 3.10 -11.39
C ARG A 82 24.61 2.34 -12.50
#